data_AF-A0A4Y2S3A8-F1
#
_entry.id   AF-A0A4Y2S3A8-F1
#
_cell.length_a   1.000
_cell.length_b   1.000
_cell.length_c   1.000
_cell.angle_alpha   90.00
_cell.angle_beta   90.00
_cell.angle_gamma   90.00
#
_symmetry.space_group_name_H-M   'P 1'
#
loop_
_entity.id
_entity.type
_entity.pdbx_description
1 polymer ?
#
loop_
_entity_poly.entity_id
_entity_poly.type
_entity_poly.pdbx_seq_one_letter_code
_entity_poly.pdbx_strand_id
1 'polypeptide(L)'
;LVPTDTKSALAHIASIFPTEKFTNRLPPIVMRHQIYAFMKCRTDVDKELNELRKKGEVRLFKLGEKDDQIGVVYTKDYKEYVDRVCRNSLKVDNFLRNVVAVCPDISYSNTVLKQEFGLHEDDIM
;
A
#
# COMPACT_ATOMS: atom_id res chain seq x y z
N LEU A 1 3.67 -23.26 5.09
CA LEU A 1 4.10 -22.91 6.46
C LEU A 1 2.99 -22.09 7.08
N VAL A 2 2.51 -22.45 8.28
CA VAL A 2 1.54 -21.64 9.01
C VAL A 2 2.27 -20.37 9.47
N PRO A 3 1.80 -19.15 9.14
CA PRO A 3 2.44 -17.93 9.57
C PRO A 3 2.50 -17.80 11.09
N THR A 4 3.65 -17.42 11.65
CA THR A 4 3.86 -17.24 13.09
C THR A 4 3.88 -15.79 13.54
N ASP A 5 3.97 -14.85 12.59
CA ASP A 5 4.05 -13.40 12.81
C ASP A 5 3.32 -12.65 11.69
N THR A 6 3.07 -11.35 11.90
CA THR A 6 2.31 -10.49 10.96
C THR A 6 2.99 -10.40 9.59
N LYS A 7 4.33 -10.33 9.55
CA LYS A 7 5.09 -10.18 8.30
C LYS A 7 5.00 -11.47 7.48
N SER A 8 5.16 -12.62 8.12
CA SER A 8 4.99 -13.93 7.50
C SER A 8 3.55 -14.14 7.02
N ALA A 9 2.54 -13.68 7.78
CA ALA A 9 1.15 -13.79 7.39
C ALA A 9 0.84 -12.91 6.17
N LEU A 10 1.29 -11.66 6.19
CA LEU A 10 1.17 -10.73 5.07
C LEU A 10 1.83 -11.31 3.80
N ALA A 11 3.07 -11.80 3.91
CA ALA A 11 3.80 -12.38 2.79
C ALA A 11 3.08 -13.62 2.22
N HIS A 12 2.54 -14.47 3.10
CA HIS A 12 1.79 -15.65 2.68
C HIS A 12 0.49 -15.29 1.95
N ILE A 13 -0.30 -14.34 2.48
CA ILE A 13 -1.57 -13.94 1.85
C ILE A 13 -1.30 -13.22 0.51
N ALA A 14 -0.26 -12.38 0.47
CA ALA A 14 0.15 -11.69 -0.76
C ALA A 14 0.58 -12.68 -1.86
N SER A 15 1.29 -13.76 -1.50
CA SER A 15 1.77 -14.74 -2.49
C SER A 15 0.67 -15.59 -3.11
N ILE A 16 -0.47 -15.74 -2.43
CA ILE A 16 -1.65 -16.44 -2.95
C ILE A 16 -2.70 -15.49 -3.57
N PHE A 17 -2.38 -14.20 -3.68
CA PHE A 17 -3.29 -13.24 -4.30
C PHE A 17 -3.51 -13.57 -5.78
N PRO A 18 -4.76 -13.70 -6.25
CA PRO A 18 -5.05 -14.20 -7.59
C PRO A 18 -4.95 -13.07 -8.63
N THR A 19 -3.72 -12.60 -8.91
CA THR A 19 -3.45 -11.51 -9.87
C THR A 19 -4.07 -11.74 -11.25
N GLU A 20 -4.10 -13.00 -11.69
CA GLU A 20 -4.69 -13.42 -12.98
C GLU A 20 -6.18 -13.10 -13.07
N LYS A 21 -6.93 -13.26 -11.97
CA LYS A 21 -8.37 -12.92 -11.92
C LYS A 21 -8.61 -11.43 -12.14
N PHE A 22 -7.60 -10.60 -11.89
CA PHE A 22 -7.63 -9.16 -12.10
C PHE A 22 -6.91 -8.73 -13.38
N THR A 23 -6.62 -9.67 -14.31
CA THR A 23 -5.92 -9.38 -15.56
C THR A 23 -4.58 -8.65 -15.33
N ASN A 24 -3.91 -8.93 -14.21
CA ASN A 24 -2.67 -8.24 -13.78
C ASN A 24 -2.80 -6.71 -13.64
N ARG A 25 -4.03 -6.20 -13.47
CA ARG A 25 -4.34 -4.77 -13.27
C ARG A 25 -4.26 -4.33 -11.82
N LEU A 26 -3.96 -5.23 -10.89
CA LEU A 26 -3.78 -4.90 -9.48
C LEU A 26 -2.51 -5.58 -8.95
N PRO A 27 -1.74 -4.89 -8.09
CA PRO A 27 -0.74 -5.56 -7.28
C PRO A 27 -1.44 -6.45 -6.23
N PRO A 28 -0.72 -7.35 -5.55
CA PRO A 28 -1.26 -8.08 -4.40
C PRO A 28 -1.77 -7.12 -3.32
N ILE A 29 -3.08 -7.20 -3.04
CA ILE A 29 -3.75 -6.44 -1.98
C ILE A 29 -4.17 -7.43 -0.90
N VAL A 30 -3.68 -7.22 0.31
CA VAL A 30 -4.04 -8.02 1.48
C VAL A 30 -4.95 -7.21 2.40
N MET A 31 -6.10 -7.76 2.77
CA MET A 31 -6.97 -7.09 3.74
C MET A 31 -6.47 -7.36 5.16
N ARG A 32 -6.46 -6.32 5.99
CA ARG A 32 -6.03 -6.41 7.40
C ARG A 32 -6.77 -7.50 8.18
N HIS A 33 -8.07 -7.65 7.94
CA HIS A 33 -8.87 -8.70 8.58
C HIS A 33 -8.44 -10.12 8.17
N GLN A 34 -7.84 -10.31 6.99
CA GLN A 34 -7.29 -11.61 6.59
C GLN A 34 -6.06 -11.96 7.44
N ILE A 35 -5.25 -10.96 7.81
CA ILE A 35 -4.08 -11.16 8.67
C ILE A 35 -4.51 -11.55 10.09
N TYR A 36 -5.58 -10.93 10.61
CA TYR A 36 -6.17 -11.32 11.89
C TYR A 36 -6.63 -12.78 11.94
N ALA A 37 -6.94 -13.41 10.80
CA ALA A 37 -7.31 -14.83 10.77
C ALA A 37 -6.13 -15.77 11.11
N PHE A 38 -4.89 -15.31 10.93
CA PHE A 38 -3.67 -16.07 11.24
C PHE A 38 -3.08 -15.75 12.61
N MET A 39 -3.55 -14.67 13.26
CA MET A 39 -2.89 -14.07 14.43
C MET A 39 -3.82 -14.06 15.64
N LYS A 40 -3.30 -14.41 16.82
CA LYS A 40 -4.09 -14.43 18.06
C LYS A 40 -4.37 -13.04 18.62
N CYS A 41 -3.45 -12.09 18.43
CA CYS A 41 -3.54 -10.74 18.98
C CYS A 41 -3.70 -9.72 17.85
N ARG A 42 -4.87 -9.06 17.78
CA ARG A 42 -5.14 -8.03 16.76
C ARG A 42 -4.32 -6.76 16.99
N THR A 43 -4.09 -6.39 18.24
CA THR A 43 -3.28 -5.22 18.62
C THR A 43 -1.84 -5.36 18.13
N ASP A 44 -1.25 -6.56 18.20
CA ASP A 44 0.11 -6.80 17.71
C ASP A 44 0.17 -6.68 16.19
N VAL A 45 -0.84 -7.19 15.47
CA VAL A 45 -0.97 -7.00 14.02
C VAL A 45 -1.04 -5.53 13.66
N ASP A 46 -1.88 -4.74 14.34
CA ASP A 46 -2.00 -3.31 14.07
C ASP A 46 -0.68 -2.56 14.33
N LYS A 47 0.00 -2.90 15.43
CA LYS A 47 1.29 -2.33 15.78
C LYS A 47 2.34 -2.67 14.72
N GLU A 48 2.49 -3.94 14.35
CA GLU A 48 3.48 -4.41 13.40
C GLU A 48 3.22 -3.86 11.98
N LEU A 49 1.97 -3.81 11.53
CA LEU A 49 1.60 -3.17 10.25
C LEU A 49 1.93 -1.68 10.25
N ASN A 50 1.69 -0.98 11.35
CA ASN A 50 2.05 0.43 11.45
C ASN A 50 3.56 0.64 11.47
N GLU A 51 4.33 -0.26 12.09
CA GLU A 51 5.80 -0.21 12.02
C GLU A 51 6.32 -0.47 10.59
N LEU A 52 5.76 -1.45 9.88
CA LEU A 52 6.07 -1.66 8.45
C LEU A 52 5.71 -0.44 7.60
N ARG A 53 4.57 0.21 7.89
CA ARG A 53 4.16 1.46 7.23
C ARG A 53 5.17 2.58 7.48
N LYS A 54 5.56 2.82 8.74
CA LYS A 54 6.56 3.85 9.11
C LYS A 54 7.92 3.61 8.46
N LYS A 55 8.33 2.35 8.27
CA LYS A 55 9.54 1.96 7.53
C LYS A 55 9.41 2.12 6.02
N GLY A 56 8.22 2.44 5.53
CA GLY A 56 7.92 2.54 4.11
C GLY A 56 7.86 1.19 3.38
N GLU A 57 7.87 0.06 4.09
CA GLU A 57 7.82 -1.30 3.50
C GLU A 57 6.43 -1.61 2.90
N VAL A 58 5.37 -1.08 3.53
CA VAL A 58 3.99 -1.27 3.08
C VAL A 58 3.26 0.07 2.99
N ARG A 59 2.11 0.02 2.32
CA ARG A 59 1.12 1.08 2.20
C ARG A 59 -0.20 0.58 2.77
N LEU A 60 -0.85 1.39 3.60
CA LEU A 60 -2.17 1.12 4.17
C LEU A 60 -3.21 2.05 3.52
N PHE A 61 -4.39 1.54 3.18
CA PHE A 61 -5.51 2.33 2.67
C PHE A 61 -6.85 1.81 3.14
N LYS A 62 -7.84 2.70 3.17
CA LYS A 62 -9.24 2.33 3.31
C LYS A 62 -9.84 2.03 1.93
N LEU A 63 -10.46 0.86 1.79
CA LEU A 63 -11.20 0.40 0.61
C LEU A 63 -12.70 0.73 0.68
N GLY A 64 -13.17 1.36 1.76
CA GLY A 64 -14.52 1.88 1.90
C GLY A 64 -14.71 2.64 3.21
N GLU A 65 -15.95 2.96 3.54
CA GLU A 65 -16.30 3.85 4.67
C GLU A 65 -16.14 3.19 6.04
N LYS A 66 -16.10 1.85 6.09
CA LYS A 66 -15.98 1.10 7.34
C LYS A 66 -14.51 0.88 7.73
N ASP A 67 -14.22 0.98 9.02
CA ASP A 67 -12.86 0.83 9.57
C ASP A 67 -12.27 -0.59 9.45
N ASP A 68 -13.10 -1.60 9.15
CA ASP A 68 -12.66 -2.98 8.91
C ASP A 68 -12.16 -3.23 7.48
N GLN A 69 -12.27 -2.25 6.59
CA GLN A 69 -11.86 -2.33 5.18
C GLN A 69 -10.48 -1.71 4.93
N ILE A 70 -9.50 -2.02 5.76
CA ILE A 70 -8.11 -1.61 5.53
C ILE A 70 -7.39 -2.62 4.64
N GLY A 71 -6.89 -2.16 3.50
CA GLY A 71 -5.98 -2.87 2.61
C GLY A 71 -4.52 -2.56 2.90
N VAL A 72 -3.67 -3.54 2.63
CA VAL A 72 -2.21 -3.51 2.77
C VAL A 72 -1.60 -3.92 1.43
N VAL A 73 -0.68 -3.11 0.91
CA VAL A 73 0.10 -3.40 -0.31
C VAL A 73 1.57 -3.18 -0.01
N TYR A 74 2.45 -4.06 -0.49
CA TYR A 74 3.88 -3.80 -0.41
C TYR A 74 4.26 -2.60 -1.28
N THR A 75 5.06 -1.69 -0.75
CA THR A 75 5.47 -0.48 -1.47
C THR A 75 6.22 -0.81 -2.76
N LYS A 76 6.98 -1.91 -2.77
CA LYS A 76 7.65 -2.43 -3.96
C LYS A 76 6.64 -2.77 -5.06
N ASP A 77 5.65 -3.62 -4.74
CA ASP A 77 4.63 -4.06 -5.68
C ASP A 77 3.79 -2.88 -6.19
N TYR A 78 3.52 -1.88 -5.33
CA TYR A 78 2.86 -0.65 -5.72
C TYR A 78 3.67 0.16 -6.75
N LYS A 79 4.98 0.35 -6.52
CA LYS A 79 5.86 1.07 -7.46
C LYS A 79 5.94 0.35 -8.80
N GLU A 80 6.14 -0.96 -8.79
CA GLU A 80 6.17 -1.79 -10.01
C GLU A 80 4.83 -1.76 -10.77
N TYR A 81 3.72 -1.71 -10.04
CA TYR A 81 2.40 -1.53 -10.62
C TYR A 81 2.25 -0.16 -11.31
N VAL A 82 2.62 0.93 -10.63
CA VAL A 82 2.53 2.30 -11.18
C VAL A 82 3.42 2.45 -12.41
N ASP A 83 4.66 1.96 -12.37
CA ASP A 83 5.60 1.96 -13.50
C ASP A 83 5.00 1.25 -14.72
N ARG A 84 4.45 0.03 -14.51
CA ARG A 84 3.80 -0.76 -15.56
C ARG A 84 2.58 -0.07 -16.17
N VAL A 85 1.72 0.55 -15.36
CA VAL A 85 0.45 1.14 -15.84
C VAL A 85 0.66 2.50 -16.50
N CYS A 86 1.54 3.33 -15.92
CA CYS A 86 1.67 4.72 -16.32
C CYS A 86 2.77 4.97 -17.37
N ARG A 87 3.43 3.92 -17.88
CA ARG A 87 4.38 3.96 -19.03
C ARG A 87 5.48 5.02 -18.88
N ASN A 88 6.03 5.16 -17.67
CA ASN A 88 7.26 5.89 -17.35
C ASN A 88 7.32 7.32 -17.87
N SER A 89 6.34 8.15 -17.48
CA SER A 89 6.45 9.59 -17.66
C SER A 89 7.34 10.20 -16.56
N LEU A 90 8.09 11.25 -16.92
CA LEU A 90 8.90 12.02 -15.95
C LEU A 90 8.08 12.52 -14.76
N LYS A 91 6.77 12.76 -14.96
CA LYS A 91 5.83 13.17 -13.91
C LYS A 91 5.57 12.05 -12.91
N VAL A 92 5.37 10.82 -13.39
CA VAL A 92 5.18 9.65 -12.53
C VAL A 92 6.44 9.36 -11.73
N ASP A 93 7.61 9.46 -12.35
CA ASP A 93 8.90 9.33 -11.67
C ASP A 93 9.08 10.35 -10.55
N ASN A 94 8.77 11.62 -10.83
CA ASN A 94 8.84 12.69 -9.83
C ASN A 94 7.85 12.44 -8.69
N PHE A 95 6.63 12.01 -8.98
CA PHE A 95 5.64 11.65 -7.96
C PHE A 95 6.12 10.47 -7.08
N LEU A 96 6.66 9.42 -7.70
CA LEU A 96 7.15 8.24 -6.98
C LEU A 96 8.35 8.58 -6.07
N ARG A 97 9.23 9.49 -6.50
CA ARG A 97 10.41 9.91 -5.73
C ARG A 97 10.08 10.93 -4.65
N ASN A 98 9.25 11.93 -4.96
CA ASN A 98 9.08 13.09 -4.08
C ASN A 98 7.90 12.91 -3.11
N VAL A 99 6.85 12.19 -3.52
CA VAL A 99 5.66 11.98 -2.69
C VAL A 99 5.64 10.59 -2.10
N VAL A 100 5.74 9.57 -2.95
CA VAL A 100 5.59 8.18 -2.49
C VAL A 100 6.78 7.74 -1.65
N ALA A 101 7.99 8.26 -1.86
CA ALA A 101 9.13 7.90 -1.01
C ALA A 101 9.06 8.50 0.40
N VAL A 102 8.45 9.69 0.53
CA VAL A 102 8.43 10.47 1.77
C VAL A 102 7.17 10.18 2.58
N CYS A 103 6.05 9.88 1.92
CA CYS A 103 4.79 9.62 2.58
C CYS A 103 4.39 8.13 2.49
N PRO A 104 4.14 7.48 3.65
CA PRO A 104 3.79 6.07 3.69
C PRO A 104 2.29 5.79 3.50
N ASP A 105 1.47 6.83 3.36
CA ASP A 105 0.06 6.69 3.01
C ASP A 105 -0.09 6.56 1.48
N ILE A 106 -1.14 5.88 1.03
CA ILE A 106 -1.45 5.71 -0.42
C ILE A 106 -2.68 6.51 -0.84
N SER A 107 -3.45 7.01 0.13
CA SER A 107 -4.54 7.96 -0.08
C SER A 107 -4.09 9.32 0.43
N TYR A 108 -4.11 10.30 -0.45
CA TYR A 108 -3.71 11.67 -0.15
C TYR A 108 -4.91 12.59 -0.36
N SER A 109 -5.19 13.47 0.60
CA SER A 109 -6.13 14.55 0.33
C SER A 109 -5.46 15.60 -0.57
N ASN A 110 -6.26 16.30 -1.37
CA ASN A 110 -5.77 17.40 -2.22
C ASN A 110 -5.07 18.48 -1.37
N THR A 111 -5.56 18.70 -0.14
CA THR A 111 -4.95 19.61 0.83
C THR A 111 -3.55 19.19 1.26
N VAL A 112 -3.32 17.91 1.58
CA VAL A 112 -1.99 17.39 1.97
C VAL A 112 -1.01 17.51 0.80
N LEU A 113 -1.42 17.17 -0.41
CA LEU A 113 -0.55 17.28 -1.60
C LEU A 113 -0.13 18.73 -1.88
N LYS A 114 -1.05 19.70 -1.75
CA LYS A 114 -0.77 21.12 -2.00
C LYS A 114 0.02 21.78 -0.87
N GLN A 115 -0.29 21.47 0.39
CA GLN A 115 0.27 22.18 1.55
C GLN A 115 1.58 21.57 2.05
N GLU A 116 1.70 20.23 2.07
CA GLU A 116 2.90 19.56 2.61
C GLU A 116 3.91 19.19 1.52
N PHE A 117 3.43 18.86 0.32
CA PHE A 117 4.30 18.42 -0.80
C PHE A 117 4.47 19.46 -1.91
N GLY A 118 3.79 20.62 -1.80
CA GLY A 118 3.93 21.73 -2.75
C GLY A 118 3.54 21.39 -4.19
N LEU A 119 2.75 20.33 -4.41
CA LEU A 119 2.35 19.92 -5.75
C LEU A 119 1.27 20.84 -6.30
N HIS A 120 1.57 21.48 -7.43
CA HIS A 120 0.63 22.34 -8.16
C HIS A 120 -0.01 21.57 -9.32
N GLU A 121 -1.12 22.09 -9.85
CA GLU A 121 -1.86 21.43 -10.93
C GLU A 121 -1.02 21.21 -12.19
N ASP A 122 -0.05 22.10 -12.45
CA ASP A 122 0.90 22.02 -13.55
C ASP A 122 1.90 20.84 -13.42
N ASP A 123 2.10 20.31 -12.21
CA ASP A 123 2.94 19.13 -11.95
C ASP A 123 2.21 17.81 -12.23
N ILE A 124 0.88 17.85 -12.32
CA ILE A 124 0.00 16.67 -12.41
C ILE A 124 -0.71 16.57 -13.78
N MET A 125 -1.08 17.69 -14.41
CA MET A 125 -1.68 17.73 -15.77
C MET A 125 -0.63 17.73 -16.87
#